data_AF-A0AAV8AND8-F1
#
_entry.id   AF-A0AAV8AND8-F1
#
_cell.length_a   1.000
_cell.length_b   1.000
_cell.length_c   1.000
_cell.angle_alpha   90.00
_cell.angle_beta   90.00
_cell.angle_gamma   90.00
#
_symmetry.space_group_name_H-M   'P 1'
#
loop_
_entity.id
_entity.type
_entity.pdbx_description
1 polymer ?
#
loop_
_entity_poly.entity_id
_entity_poly.type
_entity_poly.pdbx_seq_one_letter_code
_entity_poly.pdbx_strand_id
1 'polypeptide(L)'
;TQDLFKEKLVTVDDFTCKLNSCSLDSDPNVPLRFVGGSDISFLKEDPSIACAALVDLETGTLKIVHEEFDLVRLDVPYISGFLAFREAPILLRITERMKANANPF
;
A
#
# COMPACT_ATOMS: atom_id res chain seq x y z
N THR A 1 -15.31 1.34 14.29
CA THR A 1 -14.41 2.10 15.19
C THR A 1 -12.99 1.57 15.02
N GLN A 2 -11.99 2.25 15.56
CA GLN A 2 -10.59 1.76 15.53
C GLN A 2 -10.46 0.37 16.18
N ASP A 3 -11.16 0.14 17.29
CA ASP A 3 -11.13 -1.14 18.01
C ASP A 3 -11.64 -2.31 17.18
N LEU A 4 -12.72 -2.11 16.42
CA LEU A 4 -13.27 -3.12 15.51
C LEU A 4 -12.26 -3.56 14.43
N PHE A 5 -11.45 -2.64 13.92
CA PHE A 5 -10.41 -2.97 12.93
C PHE A 5 -9.22 -3.65 13.60
N LYS A 6 -8.89 -3.25 14.83
CA LYS A 6 -7.80 -3.86 15.61
C LYS A 6 -8.06 -5.32 15.91
N GLU A 7 -9.31 -5.70 16.21
CA GLU A 7 -9.70 -7.11 16.43
C GLU A 7 -9.51 -8.00 15.19
N LYS A 8 -9.47 -7.41 13.98
CA LYS A 8 -9.26 -8.13 12.72
C LYS A 8 -7.80 -8.20 12.30
N LEU A 9 -6.87 -7.68 13.11
CA LEU A 9 -5.45 -7.70 12.79
C LEU A 9 -4.90 -9.12 12.90
N VAL A 10 -4.35 -9.64 11.81
CA VAL A 10 -3.61 -10.90 11.78
C VAL A 10 -2.13 -10.57 11.97
N THR A 11 -1.50 -11.19 12.98
CA THR A 11 -0.09 -10.94 13.35
C THR A 11 0.82 -12.13 13.06
N VAL A 12 0.30 -13.15 12.38
CA VAL A 12 1.03 -14.34 11.96
C VAL A 12 0.99 -14.43 10.44
N ASP A 13 2.07 -14.92 9.84
CA ASP A 13 2.12 -15.08 8.39
C ASP A 13 1.14 -16.17 7.94
N ASP A 14 0.27 -15.84 6.99
CA ASP A 14 -0.70 -16.77 6.36
C ASP A 14 -0.36 -17.01 4.87
N PHE A 15 0.87 -16.69 4.46
CA PHE A 15 1.36 -16.89 3.11
C PHE A 15 2.64 -17.70 3.10
N THR A 16 2.78 -18.57 2.10
CA THR A 16 3.96 -19.44 1.96
C THR A 16 5.14 -18.71 1.33
N CYS A 17 4.89 -17.58 0.67
CA CYS A 17 5.87 -16.78 -0.06
C CYS A 17 7.00 -16.26 0.86
N LYS A 18 8.25 -16.65 0.58
CA LYS A 18 9.43 -16.13 1.30
C LYS A 18 10.09 -15.03 0.47
N LEU A 19 10.52 -13.95 1.12
CA LEU A 19 11.50 -13.04 0.53
C LEU A 19 12.73 -13.89 0.19
N ASN A 20 13.27 -13.77 -1.02
CA ASN A 20 14.49 -14.48 -1.42
C ASN A 20 15.69 -13.95 -0.63
N SER A 21 15.78 -14.27 0.66
CA SER A 21 16.97 -14.11 1.46
C SER A 21 17.85 -15.32 1.19
N CYS A 22 18.74 -15.19 0.20
CA CYS A 22 19.98 -15.96 0.01
C CYS A 22 20.08 -17.31 0.76
N SER A 23 19.25 -18.29 0.41
CA SER A 23 19.38 -19.66 0.92
C SER A 23 19.29 -20.62 -0.25
N LEU A 24 20.35 -21.39 -0.44
CA LEU A 24 20.62 -22.34 -1.51
C LEU A 24 19.75 -23.62 -1.47
N ASP A 25 18.56 -23.56 -0.86
CA ASP A 25 17.74 -24.75 -0.69
C ASP A 25 16.44 -24.62 -1.49
N SER A 26 16.32 -25.57 -2.42
CA SER A 26 15.21 -25.86 -3.30
C SER A 26 13.93 -26.21 -2.53
N ASP A 27 13.26 -25.20 -1.98
CA ASP A 27 11.88 -25.28 -1.50
C ASP A 27 10.96 -24.98 -2.71
N PRO A 28 9.86 -25.73 -2.97
CA PRO A 28 8.95 -25.50 -4.11
C PRO A 28 8.03 -24.29 -3.89
N ASN A 29 8.59 -23.24 -3.30
CA ASN A 29 7.84 -22.15 -2.69
C ASN A 29 7.81 -20.94 -3.62
N VAL A 30 6.64 -20.34 -3.80
CA VAL A 30 6.43 -19.27 -4.78
C VAL A 30 7.27 -18.05 -4.38
N PRO A 31 8.17 -17.56 -5.25
CA PRO A 31 9.02 -16.42 -4.93
C PRO A 31 8.21 -15.11 -4.87
N LEU A 32 8.55 -14.22 -3.94
CA LEU A 32 7.96 -12.87 -3.90
C LEU A 32 8.43 -12.09 -5.12
N ARG A 33 7.49 -11.77 -6.03
CA ARG A 33 7.79 -11.10 -7.30
C ARG A 33 7.66 -9.59 -7.21
N PHE A 34 6.63 -9.10 -6.54
CA PHE A 34 6.30 -7.68 -6.49
C PHE A 34 6.09 -7.23 -5.05
N VAL A 35 6.53 -6.01 -4.76
CA VAL A 35 6.30 -5.31 -3.50
C VAL A 35 5.72 -3.93 -3.82
N GLY A 36 4.54 -3.66 -3.27
CA GLY A 36 3.89 -2.36 -3.34
C GLY A 36 4.36 -1.43 -2.22
N GLY A 37 4.56 -0.17 -2.55
CA GLY A 37 4.76 0.94 -1.63
C GLY A 37 3.68 1.99 -1.84
N SER A 38 3.17 2.56 -0.75
CA SER A 38 2.18 3.63 -0.80
C SER A 38 2.59 4.77 0.10
N ASP A 39 2.37 6.01 -0.35
CA ASP A 39 2.60 7.22 0.43
C ASP A 39 1.46 8.22 0.23
N ILE A 40 1.27 9.12 1.19
CA ILE A 40 0.36 10.25 1.05
C ILE A 40 1.02 11.53 1.57
N SER A 41 1.04 12.54 0.73
CA SER A 41 1.65 13.83 1.01
C SER A 41 0.61 14.95 0.93
N PHE A 42 0.56 15.82 1.93
CA PHE A 42 -0.35 16.96 1.98
C PHE A 42 0.30 18.21 1.38
N LEU A 43 -0.47 18.99 0.64
CA LEU A 43 0.01 20.26 0.08
C LEU A 43 0.26 21.25 1.22
N LYS A 44 1.40 21.93 1.18
CA LYS A 44 1.84 22.83 2.26
C LYS A 44 0.98 24.10 2.34
N GLU A 45 0.56 24.59 1.19
CA GLU A 45 -0.25 25.79 1.03
C GLU A 45 -1.73 25.54 1.40
N ASP A 46 -2.22 24.34 1.12
CA ASP A 46 -3.59 23.92 1.42
C ASP A 46 -3.62 22.48 1.96
N PRO A 47 -3.69 22.27 3.29
CA PRO A 47 -3.71 20.94 3.90
C PRO A 47 -5.03 20.19 3.67
N SER A 48 -6.01 20.79 2.99
CA SER A 48 -7.17 20.07 2.47
C SER A 48 -6.86 19.31 1.19
N ILE A 49 -5.72 19.57 0.54
CA ILE A 49 -5.29 18.85 -0.67
C ILE A 49 -4.19 17.87 -0.29
N ALA A 50 -4.31 16.63 -0.77
CA ALA A 50 -3.27 15.62 -0.65
C ALA A 50 -3.05 14.90 -1.97
N CYS A 51 -1.85 14.35 -2.15
CA CYS A 51 -1.51 13.45 -3.23
C CYS A 51 -1.20 12.09 -2.61
N ALA A 52 -1.95 11.07 -2.99
CA ALA A 52 -1.60 9.69 -2.71
C ALA A 52 -0.80 9.10 -3.87
N ALA A 53 0.19 8.30 -3.55
CA ALA A 53 1.02 7.57 -4.49
C ALA A 53 0.98 6.08 -4.16
N LEU A 54 0.92 5.24 -5.19
CA LEU A 54 1.06 3.80 -5.12
C LEU A 54 2.09 3.39 -6.17
N VAL A 55 3.08 2.60 -5.77
CA VAL A 55 4.17 2.16 -6.64
C VAL A 55 4.43 0.68 -6.40
N ASP A 56 4.49 -0.11 -7.46
CA ASP A 56 4.88 -1.51 -7.38
C ASP A 56 6.30 -1.69 -7.94
N LEU A 57 7.09 -2.44 -7.20
CA LEU A 57 8.48 -2.75 -7.51
C LEU A 57 8.65 -4.25 -7.73
N GLU A 58 9.44 -4.65 -8.73
CA GLU A 58 9.92 -6.03 -8.83
C GLU A 58 10.95 -6.30 -7.72
N THR A 59 10.70 -7.27 -6.85
CA THR A 59 11.53 -7.53 -5.65
C THR A 59 13.00 -7.85 -5.99
N GLY A 60 13.27 -8.50 -7.13
CA GLY A 60 14.63 -8.88 -7.52
C GLY A 60 15.49 -7.73 -8.03
N THR A 61 14.89 -6.75 -8.70
CA THR A 61 15.63 -5.65 -9.34
C THR A 61 15.35 -4.28 -8.73
N LEU A 62 14.31 -4.18 -7.89
CA LEU A 62 13.74 -2.94 -7.35
C LEU A 62 13.36 -1.93 -8.43
N LYS A 63 13.04 -2.40 -9.64
CA LYS A 63 12.54 -1.54 -10.71
C LYS A 63 11.05 -1.31 -10.55
N ILE A 64 10.64 -0.07 -10.82
CA ILE A 64 9.24 0.33 -10.88
C ILE A 64 8.59 -0.38 -12.06
N VAL A 65 7.56 -1.17 -11.77
CA VAL A 65 6.71 -1.82 -12.79
C VAL A 65 5.38 -1.10 -12.93
N HIS A 66 4.94 -0.42 -11.88
CA HIS A 66 3.72 0.36 -11.87
C HIS A 66 3.85 1.55 -10.93
N GLU A 67 3.27 2.68 -11.33
CA GLU A 67 3.08 3.86 -10.49
C GLU A 67 1.71 4.46 -10.78
N GLU A 68 1.03 4.88 -9.73
CA GLU A 68 -0.25 5.58 -9.81
C GLU A 68 -0.27 6.71 -8.79
N PHE A 69 -0.92 7.81 -9.16
CA PHE A 69 -1.08 8.98 -8.31
C PHE A 69 -2.54 9.40 -8.24
N ASP A 70 -2.94 9.96 -7.11
CA ASP A 70 -4.29 10.46 -6.89
C ASP A 70 -4.26 11.77 -6.13
N LEU A 71 -4.60 12.87 -6.80
CA LEU A 71 -4.77 14.16 -6.16
C LEU A 71 -6.19 14.24 -5.59
N VAL A 72 -6.30 14.44 -4.28
CA VAL A 72 -7.56 14.36 -3.57
C VAL A 72 -7.74 15.56 -2.67
N ARG A 73 -8.99 15.97 -2.51
CA ARG A 73 -9.40 16.94 -1.50
C ARG A 73 -10.02 16.20 -0.32
N LEU A 74 -9.54 16.51 0.86
CA LEU A 74 -9.96 15.94 2.13
C LEU A 74 -11.00 16.82 2.78
N ASP A 75 -12.16 16.24 3.04
CA ASP A 75 -13.22 16.89 3.82
C ASP A 75 -13.15 16.57 5.32
N VAL A 76 -12.25 15.66 5.71
CA VAL A 76 -12.10 15.19 7.09
C VAL A 76 -11.00 15.98 7.82
N PRO A 77 -11.30 16.58 8.99
CA PRO A 77 -10.33 17.36 9.76
C PRO A 77 -9.22 16.49 10.34
N TYR A 78 -8.06 17.09 10.58
CA TYR A 78 -6.95 16.43 11.27
C TYR A 78 -7.25 16.28 12.77
N ILE A 79 -7.12 15.04 13.26
CA ILE A 79 -7.20 14.71 14.68
C ILE A 79 -6.01 13.82 15.02
N SER A 80 -5.18 14.26 15.97
CA SER A 80 -4.02 13.50 16.43
C SER A 80 -4.43 12.11 16.92
N GLY A 81 -3.74 11.07 16.47
CA GLY A 81 -4.07 9.67 16.77
C GLY A 81 -5.09 9.02 15.80
N PHE A 82 -5.72 9.80 14.92
CA PHE A 82 -6.73 9.33 13.96
C PHE A 82 -6.37 9.63 12.50
N LEU A 83 -5.10 9.88 12.20
CA LEU A 83 -4.63 10.21 10.85
C LEU A 83 -5.00 9.13 9.82
N ALA A 84 -4.94 7.86 10.21
CA ALA A 84 -5.31 6.74 9.34
C ALA A 84 -6.74 6.84 8.79
N PHE A 85 -7.69 7.49 9.48
CA PHE A 85 -9.05 7.68 8.97
C PHE A 85 -9.12 8.72 7.85
N ARG A 86 -8.12 9.60 7.75
CA ARG A 86 -7.96 10.53 6.62
C ARG A 86 -7.31 9.84 5.43
N GLU A 87 -6.34 8.97 5.68
CA GLU A 87 -5.47 8.39 4.64
C GLU A 87 -5.99 7.08 4.07
N ALA A 88 -6.48 6.17 4.92
CA ALA A 88 -6.87 4.81 4.52
C ALA A 88 -7.93 4.76 3.42
N PRO A 89 -8.98 5.61 3.39
CA PRO A 89 -9.95 5.60 2.29
C PRO A 89 -9.33 5.98 0.94
N ILE A 90 -8.35 6.87 0.94
CA ILE A 90 -7.66 7.33 -0.27
C ILE A 90 -6.74 6.23 -0.79
N LEU A 91 -5.95 5.63 0.12
CA LEU A 91 -5.05 4.52 -0.21
C LEU A 91 -5.84 3.30 -0.71
N LEU A 92 -6.98 2.98 -0.07
CA LEU A 92 -7.86 1.91 -0.52
C LEU A 92 -8.37 2.20 -1.95
N ARG A 93 -8.79 3.44 -2.23
CA ARG A 93 -9.28 3.84 -3.55
C ARG A 93 -8.23 3.64 -4.64
N ILE A 94 -6.99 4.09 -4.44
CA ILE A 94 -5.92 3.94 -5.44
C ILE A 94 -5.57 2.46 -5.64
N THR A 95 -5.53 1.66 -4.57
CA THR A 95 -5.34 0.20 -4.68
C THR A 95 -6.48 -0.50 -5.42
N GLU A 96 -7.73 -0.08 -5.20
CA GLU A 96 -8.89 -0.60 -5.93
C GLU A 96 -8.85 -0.23 -7.41
N ARG A 97 -8.40 0.99 -7.76
CA ARG A 97 -8.19 1.40 -9.16
C ARG A 97 -7.11 0.57 -9.83
N MET A 98 -5.97 0.39 -9.19
CA MET A 98 -4.89 -0.49 -9.66
C MET A 98 -5.44 -1.90 -9.96
N LYS A 99 -6.22 -2.48 -9.03
CA LYS A 99 -6.86 -3.79 -9.20
C LYS A 99 -7.86 -3.81 -10.36
N ALA A 100 -8.69 -2.78 -10.50
CA ALA A 100 -9.72 -2.68 -11.53
C ALA A 100 -9.14 -2.48 -12.94
N ASN A 101 -7.99 -1.80 -13.03
CA ASN A 101 -7.26 -1.60 -14.29
C ASN A 101 -6.63 -2.90 -14.83
N ALA A 102 -6.83 -4.05 -14.15
CA ALA A 102 -6.38 -5.38 -14.55
C ALA A 102 -4.92 -5.38 -15.01
N ASN A 103 -4.07 -4.62 -14.31
CA ASN A 103 -2.68 -4.50 -14.69
C ASN A 103 -2.06 -5.91 -14.58
N PRO A 104 -1.50 -6.48 -15.67
CA PRO A 104 -1.18 -7.91 -15.75
C PRO A 104 0.13 -8.29 -15.02
N PHE A 105 0.55 -7.47 -14.06
CA PHE A 105 1.70 -7.75 -13.21
C PHE A 105 1.28 -8.67 -12.06
#